data_AF-A0A5B0W232-F1
#
_entry.id   AF-A0A5B0W232-F1
#
_cell.length_a   1.000
_cell.length_b   1.000
_cell.length_c   1.000
_cell.angle_alpha   90.00
_cell.angle_beta   90.00
_cell.angle_gamma   90.00
#
_symmetry.space_group_name_H-M   'P 1'
#
loop_
_entity.id
_entity.type
_entity.pdbx_description
1 polymer ?
#
loop_
_entity_poly.entity_id
_entity_poly.type
_entity_poly.pdbx_seq_one_letter_code
_entity_poly.pdbx_strand_id
1 'polypeptide(L)'
;MLNYPMNQMNSMHQMHQMPQSIVVYPVDPYVVETLKSVIGKQVVLETTRGGVSGCVVDVKPDHVVLDTRGRKFFVRICEIVWIMPE
;
A
#
# COMPACT_ATOMS: atom_id res chain seq x y z
N MET A 1 -10.75 51.32 -44.22
CA MET A 1 -11.48 51.27 -42.93
C MET A 1 -12.12 49.90 -42.79
N LEU A 2 -11.42 48.93 -42.20
CA LEU A 2 -11.99 47.68 -41.68
C LEU A 2 -11.21 47.35 -40.41
N ASN A 3 -11.80 47.68 -39.27
CA ASN A 3 -11.21 47.52 -37.94
C ASN A 3 -11.76 46.20 -37.36
N TYR A 4 -10.96 45.14 -37.36
CA TYR A 4 -11.35 43.86 -36.74
C TYR A 4 -11.06 43.91 -35.23
N PRO A 5 -12.02 43.53 -34.35
CA PRO A 5 -11.83 43.61 -32.91
C PRO A 5 -10.95 42.45 -32.41
N MET A 6 -9.69 42.76 -32.10
CA MET A 6 -8.69 41.85 -31.52
C MET A 6 -8.89 41.65 -30.00
N ASN A 7 -10.15 41.59 -29.54
CA ASN A 7 -10.49 41.51 -28.11
C ASN A 7 -11.19 40.22 -27.70
N GLN A 8 -11.30 39.24 -28.59
CA GLN A 8 -11.98 37.96 -28.29
C GLN A 8 -11.06 36.78 -27.98
N MET A 9 -9.73 36.98 -27.94
CA MET A 9 -8.78 35.87 -27.75
C MET A 9 -8.23 35.71 -26.33
N ASN A 10 -8.62 36.58 -25.39
CA ASN A 10 -8.14 36.52 -23.99
C ASN A 10 -9.08 35.79 -23.01
N SER A 11 -10.24 35.30 -23.46
CA SER A 11 -11.25 34.72 -22.56
C SER A 11 -11.23 33.19 -22.43
N MET A 12 -10.34 32.48 -23.14
CA MET A 12 -10.34 30.99 -23.16
C MET A 12 -9.32 30.31 -22.24
N HIS A 13 -8.49 31.05 -21.49
CA HIS A 13 -7.39 30.45 -20.72
C HIS A 13 -7.63 30.25 -19.21
N GLN A 14 -8.84 30.48 -18.68
CA GLN A 14 -9.16 30.15 -17.29
C GLN A 14 -9.93 28.83 -17.15
N MET A 15 -9.33 27.75 -17.66
CA MET A 15 -9.69 26.41 -17.19
C MET A 15 -9.14 26.25 -15.77
N HIS A 16 -10.01 26.45 -14.77
CA HIS A 16 -9.70 26.12 -13.38
C HIS A 16 -9.33 24.64 -13.31
N GLN A 17 -8.05 24.34 -13.03
CA GLN A 17 -7.60 22.98 -12.78
C GLN A 17 -8.30 22.47 -11.53
N MET A 18 -9.33 21.66 -11.73
CA MET A 18 -10.01 20.96 -10.65
C MET A 18 -9.00 20.04 -9.98
N PRO A 19 -8.91 20.00 -8.63
CA PRO A 19 -8.03 19.05 -7.96
C PRO A 19 -8.38 17.63 -8.41
N GLN A 20 -7.46 16.98 -9.10
CA GLN A 20 -7.60 15.57 -9.46
C GLN A 20 -7.44 14.76 -8.16
N SER A 21 -8.48 14.04 -7.76
CA SER A 21 -8.38 13.13 -6.63
C SER A 21 -7.44 11.97 -6.98
N ILE A 22 -6.41 11.76 -6.17
CA ILE A 22 -5.57 10.57 -6.24
C ILE A 22 -6.24 9.48 -5.40
N VAL A 23 -6.63 8.38 -6.04
CA VAL A 23 -7.04 7.16 -5.34
C VAL A 23 -5.77 6.42 -4.93
N VAL A 24 -5.48 6.36 -3.64
CA VAL A 24 -4.43 5.51 -3.08
C VAL A 24 -5.05 4.21 -2.56
N TYR A 25 -4.44 3.08 -2.90
CA TYR A 25 -4.75 1.81 -2.28
C TYR A 25 -3.67 1.55 -1.22
N PRO A 26 -3.96 1.72 0.09
CA PRO A 26 -2.99 1.52 1.16
C PRO A 26 -2.74 0.03 1.46
N VAL A 27 -3.19 -0.86 0.57
CA VAL A 27 -3.11 -2.31 0.72
C VAL A 27 -2.15 -2.81 -0.33
N ASP A 28 -1.23 -3.66 0.10
CA ASP A 28 -0.31 -4.39 -0.77
C ASP A 28 -0.94 -5.78 -1.06
N PRO A 29 -1.83 -5.92 -2.07
CA PRO A 29 -2.64 -7.13 -2.24
C PRO A 29 -1.78 -8.37 -2.48
N TYR A 30 -0.67 -8.25 -3.20
CA TYR A 30 0.24 -9.37 -3.46
C TYR A 30 1.01 -9.80 -2.22
N VAL A 31 1.30 -8.88 -1.29
CA VAL A 31 1.91 -9.23 0.00
C VAL A 31 0.91 -9.97 0.88
N VAL A 32 -0.35 -9.48 0.91
CA VAL A 32 -1.46 -10.16 1.59
C VAL A 32 -1.67 -11.57 1.02
N GLU A 33 -1.72 -11.72 -0.30
CA GLU A 33 -1.88 -13.02 -0.98
C GLU A 33 -0.71 -13.96 -0.67
N THR A 34 0.52 -13.44 -0.72
CA THR A 34 1.72 -14.21 -0.37
C THR A 34 1.64 -14.72 1.06
N LEU A 35 1.32 -13.85 2.04
CA LEU A 35 1.19 -14.23 3.44
C LEU A 35 0.04 -15.23 3.67
N LYS A 36 -1.08 -15.07 2.94
CA LYS A 36 -2.19 -16.03 2.98
C LYS A 36 -1.77 -17.42 2.49
N SER A 37 -0.90 -17.50 1.48
CA SER A 37 -0.40 -18.79 0.94
C SER A 37 0.47 -19.58 1.92
N VAL A 38 0.97 -18.93 2.98
CA VAL A 38 1.84 -19.51 4.01
C VAL A 38 1.18 -19.57 5.40
N ILE A 39 -0.14 -19.38 5.50
CA ILE A 39 -0.87 -19.63 6.74
C ILE A 39 -0.62 -21.07 7.22
N GLY A 40 -0.33 -21.22 8.51
CA GLY A 40 0.03 -22.47 9.17
C GLY A 40 1.49 -22.87 9.02
N LYS A 41 2.31 -22.08 8.31
CA LYS A 41 3.75 -22.35 8.12
C LYS A 41 4.60 -21.40 8.93
N GLN A 42 5.82 -21.86 9.22
CA GLN A 42 6.86 -21.04 9.82
C GLN A 42 7.43 -20.07 8.77
N VAL A 43 7.60 -18.81 9.15
CA VAL A 43 8.20 -17.79 8.30
C VAL A 43 9.18 -16.94 9.08
N VAL A 44 10.08 -16.27 8.36
CA VAL A 44 10.84 -15.13 8.86
C VAL A 44 10.38 -13.89 8.09
N LEU A 45 9.95 -12.87 8.84
CA LEU A 45 9.64 -11.55 8.30
C LEU A 45 10.74 -10.60 8.71
N GLU A 46 11.37 -9.94 7.76
CA GLU A 46 12.18 -8.77 8.07
C GLU A 46 11.30 -7.55 8.06
N THR A 47 11.32 -6.82 9.16
CA THR A 47 10.64 -5.53 9.27
C THR A 47 11.66 -4.39 9.17
N THR A 48 11.19 -3.16 9.02
CA THR A 48 12.01 -1.95 9.14
C THR A 48 12.75 -1.83 10.48
N ARG A 49 12.39 -2.64 11.48
CA ARG A 49 12.94 -2.65 12.85
C ARG A 49 13.67 -3.95 13.22
N GLY A 50 13.86 -4.86 12.27
CA GLY A 50 14.52 -6.16 12.48
C GLY A 50 13.63 -7.36 12.15
N GLY A 51 14.22 -8.56 12.22
CA GLY A 51 13.56 -9.83 11.93
C GLY A 51 12.65 -10.36 13.04
N VAL A 52 11.51 -10.92 12.64
CA VAL A 52 10.60 -11.70 13.49
C VAL A 52 10.31 -13.04 12.85
N SER A 53 10.40 -14.12 13.62
CA SER A 53 10.06 -15.47 13.17
C SER A 53 8.89 -16.03 13.96
N GLY A 54 7.95 -16.66 13.26
CA GLY A 54 6.76 -17.26 13.86
C GLY A 54 5.95 -18.05 12.84
N CYS A 55 4.97 -18.78 13.34
CA CYS A 55 3.97 -19.44 12.50
C CYS A 55 2.90 -18.42 12.09
N VAL A 56 2.56 -18.33 10.81
CA VAL A 56 1.49 -17.44 10.35
C VAL A 56 0.14 -18.02 10.75
N VAL A 57 -0.59 -17.33 11.63
CA VAL A 57 -1.89 -17.82 12.13
C VAL A 57 -3.11 -17.12 11.51
N ASP A 58 -2.96 -15.87 11.05
CA ASP A 58 -4.03 -15.12 10.37
C ASP A 58 -3.40 -13.97 9.54
N VAL A 59 -4.11 -13.51 8.51
CA VAL A 59 -3.68 -12.41 7.64
C VAL A 59 -4.86 -11.49 7.36
N LYS A 60 -4.69 -10.20 7.66
CA LYS A 60 -5.62 -9.11 7.38
C LYS A 60 -5.05 -8.19 6.29
N PRO A 61 -5.85 -7.27 5.72
CA PRO A 61 -5.35 -6.37 4.67
C PRO A 61 -4.19 -5.47 5.09
N ASP A 62 -4.07 -5.16 6.38
CA ASP A 62 -3.10 -4.20 6.94
C ASP A 62 -2.02 -4.85 7.81
N HIS A 63 -2.22 -6.09 8.27
CA HIS A 63 -1.29 -6.80 9.15
C HIS A 63 -1.36 -8.32 9.03
N VAL A 64 -0.28 -8.99 9.44
CA VAL A 64 -0.21 -10.44 9.65
C VAL A 64 -0.08 -10.76 11.13
N VAL A 65 -0.68 -11.87 11.54
CA VAL A 65 -0.56 -12.40 12.89
C VAL A 65 0.40 -13.57 12.87
N LEU A 66 1.50 -13.44 13.61
CA LEU A 66 2.45 -14.52 13.87
C LEU A 66 2.25 -15.08 15.28
N ASP A 67 2.31 -16.39 15.44
CA ASP A 67 2.56 -17.03 16.74
C ASP A 67 4.04 -17.33 16.88
N THR A 68 4.68 -16.69 17.86
CA THR A 68 6.06 -16.94 18.26
C THR A 68 6.05 -17.49 19.67
N ARG A 69 6.17 -18.82 19.78
CA ARG A 69 6.28 -19.56 21.06
C ARG A 69 5.10 -19.28 22.00
N GLY A 70 3.87 -19.30 21.47
CA GLY A 70 2.63 -19.09 22.22
C GLY A 70 2.27 -17.61 22.44
N ARG A 71 3.01 -16.68 21.82
CA ARG A 71 2.74 -15.24 21.87
C ARG A 71 2.38 -14.74 20.48
N LYS A 72 1.30 -13.97 20.39
CA LYS A 72 0.84 -13.38 19.13
C LYS A 72 1.51 -12.05 18.86
N PHE A 73 2.08 -11.90 17.67
CA PHE A 73 2.64 -10.66 17.14
C PHE A 73 1.77 -10.20 15.97
N PHE A 74 1.37 -8.93 15.99
CA PHE A 74 0.61 -8.30 14.93
C PHE A 74 1.56 -7.37 14.17
N VAL A 75 2.03 -7.84 13.01
CA VAL A 75 3.04 -7.14 12.21
C VAL A 75 2.34 -6.42 11.07
N ARG A 76 2.50 -5.09 11.01
CA ARG A 76 1.94 -4.28 9.92
C ARG A 76 2.59 -4.67 8.60
N ILE A 77 1.77 -4.89 7.57
CA ILE A 77 2.23 -5.26 6.23
C ILE A 77 3.13 -4.18 5.64
N CYS A 78 2.79 -2.91 5.85
CA CYS A 78 3.59 -1.77 5.37
C CYS A 78 4.99 -1.66 5.98
N GLU A 79 5.29 -2.40 7.05
CA GLU A 79 6.60 -2.41 7.68
C GLU A 79 7.44 -3.64 7.27
N ILE A 80 6.89 -4.55 6.48
CA ILE A 80 7.58 -5.77 6.02
C ILE A 80 8.47 -5.42 4.82
N VAL A 81 9.75 -5.72 4.94
CA VAL A 81 10.75 -5.52 3.88
C VAL A 81 10.86 -6.77 2.99
N TRP A 82 10.89 -7.96 3.60
CA TRP A 82 10.86 -9.23 2.88
C TRP A 82 10.25 -10.37 3.71
N ILE A 83 9.79 -11.40 3.01
CA ILE A 83 9.19 -12.62 3.57
C ILE A 83 10.05 -13.81 3.14
N MET A 84 10.62 -14.55 4.09
CA MET A 84 11.29 -15.82 3.83
C MET A 84 10.42 -16.96 4.37
N PRO A 85 9.76 -17.75 3.49
CA PRO A 85 9.09 -18.97 3.91
C PRO A 85 10.13 -20.04 4.27
N GLU A 86 9.90 -20.80 5.36
CA GLU A 86 10.59 -22.07 5.61
C GLU A 86 9.95 -23.23 4.83
#